data_AF-H1LN09-F1
#
_entry.id   AF-H1LN09-F1
#
_cell.length_a   1.000
_cell.length_b   1.000
_cell.length_c   1.000
_cell.angle_alpha   90.00
_cell.angle_beta   90.00
_cell.angle_gamma   90.00
#
_symmetry.space_group_name_H-M   'P 1'
#
loop_
_entity.id
_entity.type
_entity.pdbx_description
1 polymer ?
#
loop_
_entity_poly.entity_id
_entity_poly.type
_entity_poly.pdbx_seq_one_letter_code
_entity_poly.pdbx_strand_id
1 'polypeptide(L)'
;MKPSNPMQQLQQWKANNGKSSERKNASAKSAVKNSSNLKFEETSKTQQETQGETKNKYQGKLYANPLAFKFAQLTRQFKLILDSNRKCLEVYPDDFHHKLKMRDEMVDLIGRLKAGGKLLNALAKSQGITFCRDNQSTLKDFNQANGYLIHKFGEVVAQIERLNIERIEGEKLQGVSNE
;
A
#
# COMPACT_ATOMS: atom_id res chain seq x y z
N MET A 1 -9.74 -35.08 -33.43
CA MET A 1 -10.12 -34.32 -32.23
C MET A 1 -10.16 -32.84 -32.60
N LYS A 2 -11.33 -32.18 -32.49
CA LYS A 2 -11.44 -30.75 -32.82
C LYS A 2 -10.85 -29.91 -31.67
N PRO A 3 -10.07 -28.86 -31.96
CA PRO A 3 -9.65 -27.92 -30.93
C PRO A 3 -10.89 -27.14 -30.45
N SER A 4 -11.12 -27.14 -29.13
CA SER A 4 -12.17 -26.33 -28.51
C SER A 4 -11.85 -24.86 -28.76
N ASN A 5 -12.77 -24.16 -29.44
CA ASN A 5 -12.60 -22.76 -29.78
C ASN A 5 -12.46 -21.94 -28.47
N PRO A 6 -11.40 -21.14 -28.29
CA PRO A 6 -11.18 -20.36 -27.06
C PRO A 6 -12.35 -19.44 -26.69
N MET A 7 -13.15 -19.01 -27.68
CA MET A 7 -14.39 -18.27 -27.44
C MET A 7 -15.45 -19.07 -26.68
N GLN A 8 -15.53 -20.40 -26.90
CA GLN A 8 -16.47 -21.27 -26.18
C GLN A 8 -16.03 -21.48 -24.73
N GLN A 9 -14.72 -21.59 -24.47
CA GLN A 9 -14.20 -21.69 -23.10
C GLN A 9 -14.50 -20.42 -22.29
N LEU A 10 -14.35 -19.24 -22.91
CA LEU A 10 -14.68 -17.97 -22.27
C LEU A 10 -16.18 -17.84 -21.98
N GLN A 11 -17.05 -18.30 -22.89
CA GLN A 11 -18.50 -18.31 -22.67
C GLN A 11 -18.91 -19.27 -21.54
N GLN A 12 -18.30 -20.46 -21.47
CA GLN A 12 -18.52 -21.41 -20.38
C GLN A 12 -18.07 -20.85 -19.03
N TRP A 13 -16.91 -20.19 -18.97
CA TRP A 13 -16.44 -19.53 -17.74
C TRP A 13 -17.40 -18.43 -17.28
N LYS A 14 -17.95 -17.63 -18.20
CA LYS A 14 -18.96 -16.61 -17.87
C LYS A 14 -20.27 -17.21 -17.36
N ALA A 15 -20.72 -18.32 -17.95
CA ALA A 15 -21.94 -19.01 -17.51
C ALA A 15 -21.78 -19.61 -16.09
N ASN A 16 -20.59 -20.14 -15.78
CA ASN A 16 -20.30 -20.74 -14.48
C ASN A 16 -20.08 -19.70 -13.37
N ASN A 17 -19.58 -18.50 -13.70
CA ASN A 17 -19.26 -17.46 -12.72
C ASN A 17 -20.24 -16.26 -12.71
N GLY A 18 -21.19 -16.20 -13.64
CA GLY A 18 -22.08 -15.04 -13.86
C GLY A 18 -23.31 -14.95 -12.97
N LYS A 19 -23.56 -15.92 -12.07
CA LYS A 19 -24.77 -15.96 -11.23
C LYS A 19 -24.61 -15.28 -9.87
N SER A 20 -24.03 -14.08 -9.80
CA SER A 20 -24.00 -13.30 -8.53
C SER A 20 -24.34 -11.81 -8.66
N SER A 21 -24.74 -11.31 -9.82
CA SER A 21 -25.07 -9.89 -9.92
C SER A 21 -26.18 -9.62 -10.92
N GLU A 22 -27.44 -9.67 -10.44
CA GLU A 22 -28.64 -8.96 -10.94
C GLU A 22 -29.88 -9.63 -10.32
N ARG A 23 -30.81 -9.02 -9.57
CA ARG A 23 -31.20 -7.66 -9.12
C ARG A 23 -32.01 -7.89 -7.81
N LYS A 24 -32.34 -6.93 -6.92
CA LYS A 24 -33.18 -5.75 -7.15
C LYS A 24 -33.15 -4.83 -5.92
N ASN A 25 -32.96 -3.54 -6.19
CA ASN A 25 -33.43 -2.46 -5.31
C ASN A 25 -34.95 -2.58 -5.15
N ALA A 26 -35.43 -2.85 -3.94
CA ALA A 26 -36.75 -2.47 -3.47
C ALA A 26 -36.75 -2.46 -1.93
N SER A 27 -37.19 -1.34 -1.37
CA SER A 27 -37.33 -1.02 0.05
C SER A 27 -38.02 -2.11 0.89
N ALA A 28 -37.38 -2.54 1.98
CA ALA A 28 -38.08 -3.00 3.19
C ALA A 28 -37.18 -2.86 4.44
N LYS A 29 -37.70 -2.11 5.41
CA LYS A 29 -37.22 -2.00 6.79
C LYS A 29 -37.23 -3.39 7.45
N SER A 30 -36.15 -3.80 8.11
CA SER A 30 -36.16 -4.36 9.48
C SER A 30 -34.79 -4.92 9.91
N ALA A 31 -34.38 -4.43 11.08
CA ALA A 31 -33.41 -4.91 12.06
C ALA A 31 -32.61 -6.20 11.80
N VAL A 32 -31.27 -6.08 11.80
CA VAL A 32 -30.39 -6.97 12.57
C VAL A 32 -29.30 -6.13 13.26
N LYS A 33 -29.20 -6.34 14.57
CA LYS A 33 -28.36 -5.67 15.57
C LYS A 33 -26.91 -6.17 15.54
N ASN A 34 -26.03 -5.27 16.03
CA ASN A 34 -24.64 -5.47 16.53
C ASN A 34 -23.56 -5.56 15.43
N SER A 35 -22.62 -4.62 15.29
CA SER A 35 -21.82 -4.00 16.34
C SER A 35 -21.36 -2.59 15.94
N SER A 36 -21.98 -1.57 16.55
CA SER A 36 -21.46 -0.22 16.62
C SER A 36 -20.87 -0.01 18.02
N ASN A 37 -19.61 0.41 18.09
CA ASN A 37 -19.15 1.47 19.00
C ASN A 37 -17.62 1.61 18.92
N LEU A 38 -17.13 2.51 18.06
CA LEU A 38 -15.93 3.29 18.35
C LEU A 38 -16.20 4.71 17.84
N LYS A 39 -16.80 5.53 18.72
CA LYS A 39 -16.87 6.99 18.59
C LYS A 39 -15.46 7.54 18.81
N PHE A 40 -14.93 8.29 17.84
CA PHE A 40 -13.85 9.24 18.12
C PHE A 40 -14.52 10.57 18.47
N GLU A 41 -14.51 10.89 19.75
CA GLU A 41 -15.04 12.13 20.31
C GLU A 41 -13.95 13.21 20.21
N GLU A 42 -14.32 14.34 19.61
CA GLU A 42 -13.51 15.54 19.45
C GLU A 42 -13.50 16.30 20.78
N THR A 43 -12.34 16.42 21.44
CA THR A 43 -12.16 17.36 22.54
C THR A 43 -10.84 18.09 22.43
N SER A 44 -10.92 19.41 22.59
CA SER A 44 -9.83 20.37 22.47
C SER A 44 -9.20 20.69 23.83
N LYS A 45 -7.88 20.94 23.80
CA LYS A 45 -7.02 21.79 24.67
C LYS A 45 -6.32 21.22 25.94
N THR A 46 -4.97 21.18 25.81
CA THR A 46 -3.88 21.69 26.68
C THR A 46 -3.56 21.05 28.06
N GLN A 47 -2.35 20.45 28.21
CA GLN A 47 -1.19 20.88 29.05
C GLN A 47 -0.13 19.75 29.20
N GLN A 48 1.09 20.13 29.60
CA GLN A 48 2.40 19.42 29.65
C GLN A 48 2.37 18.12 30.51
N GLU A 49 3.24 17.09 30.39
CA GLU A 49 4.70 17.05 30.60
C GLU A 49 5.36 15.72 30.11
N THR A 50 6.63 15.85 29.68
CA THR A 50 7.87 15.04 29.87
C THR A 50 7.94 13.48 29.78
N GLN A 51 8.86 13.06 28.88
CA GLN A 51 9.71 11.84 28.80
C GLN A 51 9.15 10.43 28.50
N GLY A 52 9.77 9.81 27.49
CA GLY A 52 9.58 8.42 27.08
C GLY A 52 10.03 8.20 25.63
N GLU A 53 11.32 7.95 25.42
CA GLU A 53 11.90 7.59 24.11
C GLU A 53 11.33 6.27 23.58
N THR A 54 10.65 6.33 22.44
CA THR A 54 10.78 5.46 21.25
C THR A 54 9.66 5.87 20.29
N LYS A 55 9.84 7.02 19.63
CA LYS A 55 8.90 7.46 18.59
C LYS A 55 9.24 6.71 17.30
N ASN A 56 8.49 5.65 17.01
CA ASN A 56 8.33 5.15 15.65
C ASN A 56 7.80 6.30 14.76
N LYS A 57 8.73 7.05 14.15
CA LYS A 57 8.46 8.16 13.22
C LYS A 57 7.99 7.62 11.86
N TYR A 58 6.86 6.90 11.81
CA TYR A 58 6.27 6.45 10.54
C TYR A 58 4.77 6.75 10.41
N GLN A 59 4.22 7.63 11.25
CA GLN A 59 2.84 8.12 11.13
C GLN A 59 2.81 9.66 11.05
N GLY A 60 3.79 10.24 10.35
CA GLY A 60 3.88 11.68 10.12
C GLY A 60 3.07 12.12 8.89
N LYS A 61 1.81 12.50 9.08
CA LYS A 61 1.07 13.45 8.22
C LYS A 61 0.77 13.05 6.76
N LEU A 62 0.52 11.78 6.44
CA LEU A 62 0.20 11.40 5.03
C LEU A 62 -1.28 11.44 4.65
N TYR A 63 -2.22 11.57 5.59
CA TYR A 63 -3.63 11.83 5.22
C TYR A 63 -3.78 13.16 4.44
N ALA A 64 -2.74 14.00 4.46
CA ALA A 64 -2.68 15.28 3.79
C ALA A 64 -1.67 15.32 2.62
N ASN A 65 -1.25 14.20 2.02
CA ASN A 65 -0.54 14.28 0.72
C ASN A 65 -1.58 14.48 -0.39
N PRO A 66 -1.63 15.66 -1.05
CA PRO A 66 -2.62 15.94 -2.09
C PRO A 66 -2.56 14.96 -3.26
N LEU A 67 -1.41 14.33 -3.49
CA LEU A 67 -1.23 13.35 -4.56
C LEU A 67 -1.95 12.03 -4.31
N ALA A 68 -2.20 11.65 -3.06
CA ALA A 68 -2.97 10.44 -2.78
C ALA A 68 -4.42 10.56 -3.31
N PHE A 69 -4.99 11.76 -3.25
CA PHE A 69 -6.31 12.08 -3.80
C PHE A 69 -6.26 12.27 -5.32
N LYS A 70 -5.24 12.97 -5.85
CA LYS A 70 -5.09 13.18 -7.31
C LYS A 70 -4.81 11.88 -8.06
N PHE A 71 -4.01 10.97 -7.48
CA PHE A 71 -3.66 9.67 -8.04
C PHE A 71 -4.40 8.53 -7.35
N ALA A 72 -5.73 8.67 -7.24
CA ALA A 72 -6.58 7.68 -6.57
C ALA A 72 -6.43 6.27 -7.15
N GLN A 73 -6.32 6.14 -8.48
CA GLN A 73 -6.15 4.84 -9.14
C GLN A 73 -4.79 4.19 -8.84
N LEU A 74 -3.71 4.96 -8.86
CA LEU A 74 -2.39 4.47 -8.47
C LEU A 74 -2.36 4.08 -6.98
N THR A 75 -2.96 4.91 -6.12
CA THR A 75 -3.11 4.60 -4.69
C THR A 75 -3.88 3.30 -4.49
N ARG A 76 -4.92 3.03 -5.29
CA ARG A 76 -5.66 1.77 -5.27
C ARG A 76 -4.76 0.58 -5.64
N GLN A 77 -3.87 0.71 -6.63
CA GLN A 77 -2.93 -0.36 -6.98
C GLN A 77 -2.02 -0.72 -5.81
N PHE A 78 -1.51 0.28 -5.07
CA PHE A 78 -0.75 0.00 -3.85
C PHE A 78 -1.58 -0.74 -2.78
N LYS A 79 -2.87 -0.40 -2.61
CA LYS A 79 -3.75 -1.15 -1.70
C LYS A 79 -3.91 -2.61 -2.14
N LEU A 80 -4.13 -2.85 -3.43
CA LEU A 80 -4.24 -4.21 -3.97
C LEU A 80 -2.94 -5.01 -3.78
N ILE A 81 -1.78 -4.37 -3.86
CA ILE A 81 -0.50 -4.99 -3.53
C ILE A 81 -0.47 -5.39 -2.05
N LEU A 82 -0.87 -4.49 -1.14
CA LEU A 82 -0.90 -4.76 0.29
C LEU A 82 -1.85 -5.94 0.63
N ASP A 83 -3.02 -5.96 0.02
CA ASP A 83 -4.01 -7.03 0.18
C ASP A 83 -3.47 -8.36 -0.38
N SER A 84 -2.82 -8.30 -1.55
CA SER A 84 -2.17 -9.47 -2.18
C SER A 84 -1.06 -10.05 -1.31
N ASN A 85 -0.26 -9.21 -0.66
CA ASN A 85 0.80 -9.66 0.23
C ASN A 85 0.23 -10.41 1.42
N ARG A 86 -0.84 -9.89 2.03
CA ARG A 86 -1.52 -10.58 3.13
C ARG A 86 -2.08 -11.93 2.69
N LYS A 87 -2.81 -11.95 1.57
CA LYS A 87 -3.39 -13.17 1.02
C LYS A 87 -2.33 -14.20 0.63
N CYS A 88 -1.15 -13.77 0.19
CA CYS A 88 -0.03 -14.66 -0.10
C CYS A 88 0.41 -15.43 1.14
N LEU A 89 0.52 -14.76 2.31
CA LEU A 89 0.87 -15.43 3.55
C LEU A 89 -0.22 -16.44 3.97
N GLU A 90 -1.48 -16.07 3.81
CA GLU A 90 -2.62 -16.90 4.24
C GLU A 90 -2.84 -18.14 3.37
N VAL A 91 -2.62 -18.04 2.06
CA VAL A 91 -2.96 -19.10 1.11
C VAL A 91 -1.72 -19.87 0.63
N TYR A 92 -0.56 -19.20 0.56
CA TYR A 92 0.67 -19.75 0.00
C TYR A 92 1.89 -19.37 0.87
N PRO A 93 1.95 -19.83 2.14
CA PRO A 93 3.02 -19.46 3.07
C PRO A 93 4.42 -19.89 2.58
N ASP A 94 4.53 -21.05 1.92
CA ASP A 94 5.81 -21.59 1.40
C ASP A 94 6.36 -20.75 0.22
N ASP A 95 5.47 -20.12 -0.55
CA ASP A 95 5.83 -19.28 -1.70
C ASP A 95 6.07 -17.81 -1.33
N PHE A 96 6.08 -17.48 -0.04
CA PHE A 96 6.24 -16.09 0.43
C PHE A 96 7.60 -15.49 0.06
N HIS A 97 8.59 -16.31 -0.29
CA HIS A 97 9.91 -15.87 -0.77
C HIS A 97 9.83 -14.93 -1.99
N HIS A 98 8.80 -15.06 -2.84
CA HIS A 98 8.56 -14.11 -3.93
C HIS A 98 8.19 -12.71 -3.43
N LYS A 99 7.48 -12.60 -2.30
CA LYS A 99 7.21 -11.31 -1.66
C LYS A 99 8.46 -10.71 -1.05
N LEU A 100 9.33 -11.54 -0.46
CA LEU A 100 10.63 -11.08 0.04
C LEU A 100 11.50 -10.51 -1.08
N LYS A 101 11.55 -11.19 -2.24
CA LYS A 101 12.24 -10.67 -3.43
C LYS A 101 11.66 -9.34 -3.92
N MET A 102 10.33 -9.25 -4.01
CA MET A 102 9.64 -7.99 -4.37
C MET A 102 9.98 -6.85 -3.39
N ARG A 103 10.10 -7.15 -2.10
CA ARG A 103 10.51 -6.19 -1.07
C ARG A 103 11.94 -5.70 -1.31
N ASP A 104 12.87 -6.59 -1.63
CA ASP A 104 14.27 -6.22 -1.90
C ASP A 104 14.38 -5.36 -3.18
N GLU A 105 13.64 -5.70 -4.24
CA GLU A 105 13.54 -4.90 -5.47
C GLU A 105 12.98 -3.49 -5.18
N MET A 106 11.97 -3.38 -4.31
CA MET A 106 11.42 -2.09 -3.89
C MET A 106 12.38 -1.26 -3.03
N VAL A 107 13.17 -1.91 -2.16
CA VAL A 107 14.21 -1.23 -1.38
C VAL A 107 15.27 -0.62 -2.30
N ASP A 108 15.74 -1.37 -3.31
CA ASP A 108 16.67 -0.85 -4.31
C ASP A 108 16.06 0.33 -5.09
N LEU A 109 14.81 0.19 -5.55
CA LEU A 109 14.10 1.25 -6.26
C LEU A 109 13.97 2.53 -5.42
N ILE A 110 13.60 2.42 -4.13
CA ILE A 110 13.56 3.55 -3.20
C ILE A 110 14.93 4.21 -3.10
N GLY A 111 16.01 3.41 -3.00
CA GLY A 111 17.39 3.89 -2.96
C GLY A 111 17.72 4.75 -4.18
N ARG A 112 17.41 4.25 -5.39
CA ARG A 112 17.64 4.97 -6.65
C ARG A 112 16.81 6.25 -6.76
N LEU A 113 15.53 6.22 -6.36
CA LEU A 113 14.65 7.40 -6.34
C LEU A 113 15.17 8.49 -5.39
N LYS A 114 15.68 8.10 -4.20
CA LYS A 114 16.33 9.03 -3.26
C LYS A 114 17.62 9.62 -3.84
N ALA A 115 18.47 8.79 -4.43
CA ALA A 115 19.74 9.23 -5.01
C ALA A 115 19.52 10.18 -6.20
N GLY A 116 18.63 9.83 -7.13
CA GLY A 116 18.28 10.66 -8.28
C GLY A 116 17.65 11.99 -7.86
N GLY A 117 16.75 11.97 -6.87
CA GLY A 117 16.19 13.20 -6.30
C GLY A 117 17.26 14.11 -5.67
N LYS A 118 18.22 13.55 -4.93
CA LYS A 118 19.35 14.31 -4.38
C LYS A 118 20.22 14.93 -5.47
N LEU A 119 20.56 14.16 -6.51
CA LEU A 119 21.36 14.62 -7.65
C LEU A 119 20.67 15.78 -8.37
N LEU A 120 19.38 15.63 -8.71
CA LEU A 120 18.63 16.68 -9.40
C LEU A 120 18.57 17.96 -8.56
N ASN A 121 18.32 17.85 -7.25
CA ASN A 121 18.31 19.02 -6.37
C ASN A 121 19.70 19.67 -6.22
N ALA A 122 20.78 18.90 -6.28
CA ALA A 122 22.14 19.44 -6.29
C ALA A 122 22.43 20.22 -7.58
N LEU A 123 22.05 19.67 -8.74
CA LEU A 123 22.19 20.32 -10.05
C LEU A 123 21.34 21.60 -10.14
N ALA A 124 20.10 21.55 -9.64
CA ALA A 124 19.22 22.72 -9.59
C ALA A 124 19.84 23.85 -8.76
N LYS A 125 20.49 23.52 -7.64
CA LYS A 125 21.20 24.51 -6.80
C LYS A 125 22.45 25.05 -7.49
N SER A 126 23.20 24.23 -8.21
CA SER A 126 24.44 24.66 -8.88
C SER A 126 24.18 25.56 -10.10
N GLN A 127 23.02 25.44 -10.75
CA GLN A 127 22.66 26.28 -11.91
C GLN A 127 22.14 27.69 -11.55
N GLY A 128 21.97 28.00 -10.25
CA GLY A 128 21.65 29.36 -9.79
C GLY A 128 20.27 29.89 -10.22
N ILE A 129 20.18 31.22 -10.40
CA ILE A 129 18.92 31.97 -10.60
C ILE A 129 18.20 31.57 -11.91
N THR A 130 18.94 31.20 -12.95
CA THR A 130 18.41 30.89 -14.29
C THR A 130 17.56 29.62 -14.31
N PHE A 131 17.98 28.56 -13.57
CA PHE A 131 17.17 27.34 -13.43
C PHE A 131 15.93 27.57 -12.55
N CYS A 132 16.06 28.45 -11.55
CA CYS A 132 15.04 28.67 -10.54
C CYS A 132 13.81 29.41 -11.09
N ARG A 133 13.94 30.29 -12.08
CA ARG A 133 12.78 31.05 -12.57
C ARG A 133 11.82 30.22 -13.43
N ASP A 134 12.35 29.42 -14.33
CA ASP A 134 11.53 28.76 -15.36
C ASP A 134 11.14 27.32 -14.96
N ASN A 135 11.92 26.66 -14.10
CA ASN A 135 11.75 25.23 -13.77
C ASN A 135 11.42 24.93 -12.30
N GLN A 136 11.26 25.94 -11.43
CA GLN A 136 11.03 25.72 -9.99
C GLN A 136 9.71 25.01 -9.67
N SER A 137 8.63 25.32 -10.40
CA SER A 137 7.34 24.62 -10.26
C SER A 137 7.49 23.14 -10.63
N THR A 138 8.11 22.86 -11.77
CA THR A 138 8.38 21.49 -12.25
C THR A 138 9.27 20.72 -11.28
N LEU A 139 10.32 21.33 -10.72
CA LEU A 139 11.16 20.69 -9.71
C LEU A 139 10.37 20.37 -8.43
N LYS A 140 9.49 21.27 -8.01
CA LYS A 140 8.61 21.04 -6.86
C LYS A 140 7.65 19.88 -7.11
N ASP A 141 7.02 19.84 -8.28
CA ASP A 141 6.10 18.77 -8.67
C ASP A 141 6.82 17.42 -8.76
N PHE A 142 8.03 17.39 -9.34
CA PHE A 142 8.89 16.21 -9.34
C PHE A 142 9.20 15.73 -7.93
N ASN A 143 9.65 16.63 -7.04
CA ASN A 143 9.98 16.28 -5.66
C ASN A 143 8.75 15.75 -4.91
N GLN A 144 7.56 16.32 -5.17
CA GLN A 144 6.32 15.85 -4.59
C GLN A 144 5.95 14.43 -5.09
N ALA A 145 6.03 14.20 -6.40
CA ALA A 145 5.76 12.89 -7.00
C ALA A 145 6.76 11.83 -6.55
N ASN A 146 8.06 12.16 -6.51
CA ASN A 146 9.12 11.29 -6.04
C ASN A 146 8.91 10.91 -4.56
N GLY A 147 8.58 11.89 -3.72
CA GLY A 147 8.26 11.66 -2.30
C GLY A 147 7.04 10.77 -2.11
N TYR A 148 5.99 10.95 -2.92
CA TYR A 148 4.81 10.09 -2.92
C TYR A 148 5.17 8.63 -3.27
N LEU A 149 5.95 8.40 -4.32
CA LEU A 149 6.36 7.05 -4.72
C LEU A 149 7.24 6.38 -3.67
N ILE A 150 8.25 7.08 -3.17
CA ILE A 150 9.13 6.59 -2.09
C ILE A 150 8.29 6.16 -0.89
N HIS A 151 7.30 6.96 -0.51
CA HIS A 151 6.40 6.62 0.59
C HIS A 151 5.59 5.35 0.29
N LYS A 152 4.93 5.28 -0.88
CA LYS A 152 4.10 4.13 -1.25
C LYS A 152 4.88 2.83 -1.35
N PHE A 153 6.08 2.85 -1.91
CA PHE A 153 6.95 1.68 -1.89
C PHE A 153 7.39 1.33 -0.46
N GLY A 154 7.68 2.34 0.38
CA GLY A 154 8.03 2.12 1.78
C GLY A 154 6.91 1.44 2.59
N GLU A 155 5.64 1.77 2.33
CA GLU A 155 4.49 1.10 2.96
C GLU A 155 4.46 -0.40 2.62
N VAL A 156 4.70 -0.75 1.35
CA VAL A 156 4.72 -2.14 0.89
C VAL A 156 5.90 -2.91 1.50
N VAL A 157 7.10 -2.33 1.48
CA VAL A 157 8.31 -2.90 2.09
C VAL A 157 8.07 -3.21 3.56
N ALA A 158 7.60 -2.21 4.32
CA ALA A 158 7.36 -2.36 5.75
C ALA A 158 6.27 -3.39 6.05
N GLN A 159 5.25 -3.53 5.19
CA GLN A 159 4.23 -4.55 5.36
C GLN A 159 4.79 -5.96 5.12
N ILE A 160 5.58 -6.17 4.06
CA ILE A 160 6.17 -7.47 3.77
C ILE A 160 7.14 -7.89 4.88
N GLU A 161 7.91 -6.96 5.44
CA GLU A 161 8.76 -7.22 6.61
C GLU A 161 7.96 -7.71 7.82
N ARG A 162 6.85 -7.04 8.15
CA ARG A 162 5.97 -7.48 9.24
C ARG A 162 5.36 -8.85 8.99
N LEU A 163 4.86 -9.10 7.79
CA LEU A 163 4.29 -10.40 7.41
C LEU A 163 5.33 -11.52 7.44
N ASN A 164 6.58 -11.23 7.10
CA ASN A 164 7.66 -12.21 7.20
C ASN A 164 7.99 -12.58 8.64
N ILE A 165 7.93 -11.61 9.57
CA ILE A 165 8.09 -11.87 11.00
C ILE A 165 6.95 -12.75 11.50
N GLU A 166 5.70 -12.41 11.17
CA GLU A 166 4.51 -13.21 11.50
C GLU A 166 4.62 -14.65 11.01
N ARG A 167 5.11 -14.85 9.77
CA ARG A 167 5.34 -16.20 9.21
C ARG A 167 6.33 -17.01 10.06
N ILE A 168 7.49 -16.42 10.36
CA ILE A 168 8.57 -17.08 11.12
C ILE A 168 8.11 -17.40 12.55
N GLU A 169 7.32 -16.51 13.17
CA GLU A 169 6.75 -16.74 14.49
C GLU A 169 5.70 -17.87 14.48
N GLY A 170 4.85 -17.92 13.45
CA GLY A 170 3.87 -19.00 13.27
C GLY A 170 4.50 -20.37 13.06
N GLU A 171 5.57 -20.46 12.25
CA GLU A 171 6.34 -21.69 12.03
C GLU A 171 6.92 -22.23 13.35
N LYS A 172 7.46 -21.36 14.21
CA LYS A 172 8.04 -21.74 15.51
C LYS A 172 7.00 -22.30 16.48
N LEU A 173 5.80 -21.72 16.53
CA LEU A 173 4.73 -22.18 17.43
C LEU A 173 4.14 -23.53 17.02
N GLN A 174 4.09 -23.82 15.71
CA GLN A 174 3.63 -25.12 15.20
C GLN A 174 4.67 -26.23 15.41
N GLY A 175 5.96 -25.91 15.35
CA GLY A 175 7.03 -26.86 15.66
C GLY A 175 7.01 -27.35 17.12
N VAL A 176 6.62 -26.49 18.07
CA VAL A 176 6.56 -26.83 19.51
C VAL A 176 5.31 -27.63 19.89
N SER A 177 4.24 -27.58 19.08
CA SER A 177 2.99 -28.32 19.37
C SER A 177 3.03 -29.78 18.90
N ASN A 178 4.08 -30.20 18.19
CA ASN A 178 4.22 -31.54 17.60
C ASN A 178 5.32 -32.39 18.28
N GLU A 179 5.85 -31.95 19.42
CA GLU A 179 6.74 -32.72 20.33
C GLU A 179 5.98 -33.14 21.60
#